data_AF-A0A2G5R1U7-F1
#
_entry.id   AF-A0A2G5R1U7-F1
#
_cell.length_a   1.000
_cell.length_b   1.000
_cell.length_c   1.000
_cell.angle_alpha   90.00
_cell.angle_beta   90.00
_cell.angle_gamma   90.00
#
_symmetry.space_group_name_H-M   'P 1'
#
loop_
_entity.id
_entity.type
_entity.pdbx_description
1 polymer ?
#
loop_
_entity_poly.entity_id
_entity_poly.type
_entity_poly.pdbx_seq_one_letter_code
_entity_poly.pdbx_strand_id
1 'polypeptide(L)'
;MFQGSTLALRRTAQREFSMKRALRLAAAVVLLAWPNGGHAQPISREHVVVVRDLIGRSPLEVQRKLVGLDIDWPRQMDFELATARGVLSFATLEDNLRDPGAARFSTQSRTRTEGPPMSMTSCGNIGPLYGNGVLLMYRNGKLDRVWSPPPSGWDSSVYSAPGKLPLEDGEAFMTRWGRKPLDAQMELTIECQTLELRRGPRPRAESKQEFLSASDMQGLALMPFAVTLPFMNSSRARHQRAGAALYQQLAPGYRAPGGLKAFLRGRSGVDVIKGTSPGYVVLRINMGGGPTRNLSNFEDFAMVGVRNDLVEWRSLEYGSAAPRLPVKARQ
;
A
#
# COMPACT_ATOMS: atom_id res chain seq x y z
N MET A 1 -32.80 56.50 -57.69
CA MET A 1 -34.23 56.88 -57.61
C MET A 1 -35.02 55.61 -57.37
N PHE A 2 -35.39 55.34 -56.13
CA PHE A 2 -36.58 54.55 -55.76
C PHE A 2 -36.87 54.84 -54.29
N GLN A 3 -38.03 55.43 -54.06
CA GLN A 3 -38.65 55.68 -52.77
C GLN A 3 -39.10 54.37 -52.14
N GLY A 4 -39.22 54.31 -50.81
CA GLY A 4 -40.04 53.29 -50.17
C GLY A 4 -39.86 53.13 -48.67
N SER A 5 -40.86 53.59 -47.93
CA SER A 5 -41.40 52.94 -46.72
C SER A 5 -40.81 53.29 -45.35
N THR A 6 -41.31 54.39 -44.80
CA THR A 6 -41.79 54.52 -43.42
C THR A 6 -42.79 53.41 -43.04
N LEU A 7 -42.67 52.78 -41.86
CA LEU A 7 -43.75 52.68 -40.85
C LEU A 7 -43.40 51.85 -39.60
N ALA A 8 -43.80 52.43 -38.45
CA ALA A 8 -44.30 51.77 -37.24
C ALA A 8 -43.33 51.02 -36.31
N LEU A 9 -42.69 51.79 -35.42
CA LEU A 9 -42.16 51.31 -34.13
C LEU A 9 -42.95 51.97 -32.99
N ARG A 10 -44.03 51.33 -32.53
CA ARG A 10 -44.69 51.65 -31.27
C ARG A 10 -45.34 50.40 -30.68
N ARG A 11 -45.01 50.16 -29.40
CA ARG A 11 -45.60 49.21 -28.43
C ARG A 11 -44.99 47.81 -28.34
N THR A 12 -43.88 47.70 -27.62
CA THR A 12 -43.54 46.54 -26.77
C THR A 12 -42.53 46.95 -25.69
N ALA A 13 -42.94 47.83 -24.78
CA ALA A 13 -42.12 48.21 -23.63
C ALA A 13 -42.98 48.24 -22.35
N GLN A 14 -43.66 47.13 -22.03
CA GLN A 14 -44.40 47.06 -20.76
C GLN A 14 -44.74 45.64 -20.26
N ARG A 15 -43.85 44.66 -20.50
CA ARG A 15 -44.00 43.31 -19.91
C ARG A 15 -42.72 42.65 -19.36
N GLU A 16 -41.60 43.36 -19.26
CA GLU A 16 -40.35 42.77 -18.73
C GLU A 16 -40.00 43.17 -17.28
N PHE A 17 -40.73 44.08 -16.65
CA PHE A 17 -40.33 44.62 -15.33
C PHE A 17 -40.84 43.84 -14.11
N SER A 18 -41.62 42.76 -14.28
CA SER A 18 -42.25 42.04 -13.16
C SER A 18 -41.80 40.58 -12.97
N MET A 19 -40.71 40.13 -13.61
CA MET A 19 -40.19 38.77 -13.42
C MET A 19 -38.79 38.73 -12.77
N LYS A 20 -38.08 39.85 -12.70
CA LYS A 20 -36.72 39.93 -12.13
C LYS A 20 -36.66 40.18 -10.61
N ARG A 21 -37.78 40.53 -9.97
CA ARG A 21 -37.85 40.68 -8.50
C ARG A 21 -38.31 39.41 -7.76
N ALA A 22 -39.11 38.55 -8.39
CA ALA A 22 -39.51 37.27 -7.79
C ALA A 22 -38.36 36.24 -7.76
N LEU A 23 -37.44 36.27 -8.73
CA LEU A 23 -36.28 35.36 -8.77
C LEU A 23 -35.17 35.72 -7.78
N ARG A 24 -35.13 36.94 -7.24
CA ARG A 24 -34.08 37.38 -6.30
C ARG A 24 -34.42 37.14 -4.83
N LEU A 25 -35.67 36.79 -4.50
CA LEU A 25 -36.09 36.40 -3.14
C LEU A 25 -36.14 34.88 -2.94
N ALA A 26 -36.27 34.08 -4.02
CA ALA A 26 -36.18 32.62 -3.94
C ALA A 26 -34.73 32.09 -3.84
N ALA A 27 -33.75 32.87 -4.31
CA ALA A 27 -32.32 32.51 -4.22
C ALA A 27 -31.70 32.78 -2.83
N ALA A 28 -32.39 33.51 -1.95
CA ALA A 28 -31.89 33.86 -0.61
C ALA A 28 -32.45 32.98 0.52
N VAL A 29 -33.44 32.12 0.26
CA VAL A 29 -34.06 31.24 1.28
C VAL A 29 -33.66 29.77 1.12
N VAL A 30 -33.06 29.37 -0.01
CA VAL A 30 -32.54 28.00 -0.20
C VAL A 30 -31.15 27.79 0.43
N LEU A 31 -30.49 28.84 0.94
CA LEU A 31 -29.16 28.76 1.57
C LEU A 31 -29.16 28.61 3.11
N LEU A 32 -30.31 28.48 3.78
CA LEU A 32 -30.38 28.43 5.25
C LEU A 32 -31.05 27.18 5.85
N ALA A 33 -31.21 26.10 5.09
CA ALA A 33 -31.81 24.88 5.64
C ALA A 33 -31.16 23.58 5.15
N TRP A 34 -29.84 23.58 4.91
CA TRP A 34 -29.09 22.33 4.98
C TRP A 34 -28.50 22.20 6.38
N PRO A 35 -28.82 21.12 7.12
CA PRO A 35 -28.23 20.91 8.42
C PRO A 35 -26.73 20.80 8.23
N ASN A 36 -26.00 21.60 9.01
CA ASN A 36 -24.56 21.61 9.12
C ASN A 36 -24.00 20.20 9.40
N GLY A 37 -23.87 19.39 8.35
CA GLY A 37 -22.88 18.34 8.29
C GLY A 37 -21.54 19.04 8.15
N GLY A 38 -21.02 19.57 9.26
CA GLY A 38 -19.68 20.13 9.30
C GLY A 38 -18.70 19.04 8.87
N HIS A 39 -18.35 19.04 7.59
CA HIS A 39 -17.19 18.31 7.10
C HIS A 39 -16.01 19.09 7.68
N ALA A 40 -15.41 18.55 8.75
CA ALA A 40 -14.15 19.06 9.23
C ALA A 40 -13.20 19.09 8.03
N GLN A 41 -12.67 20.26 7.70
CA GLN A 41 -11.66 20.35 6.66
C GLN A 41 -10.46 19.52 7.13
N PRO A 42 -9.92 18.64 6.27
CA PRO A 42 -8.71 17.89 6.62
C PRO A 42 -7.60 18.89 6.94
N ILE A 43 -6.94 18.70 8.07
CA ILE A 43 -5.73 19.46 8.37
C ILE A 43 -4.63 18.81 7.54
N SER A 44 -4.23 19.50 6.46
CA SER A 44 -3.05 19.14 5.69
C SER A 44 -1.83 19.85 6.26
N ARG A 45 -0.74 19.11 6.43
CA ARG A 45 0.57 19.64 6.80
C ARG A 45 1.60 19.16 5.81
N GLU A 46 2.30 20.11 5.20
CA GLU A 46 3.45 19.85 4.36
C GLU A 46 4.73 19.91 5.19
N HIS A 47 5.60 18.93 4.99
CA HIS A 47 6.87 18.80 5.65
C HIS A 47 7.98 18.56 4.62
N VAL A 48 8.93 19.49 4.55
CA VAL A 48 10.12 19.36 3.72
C VAL A 48 11.27 18.87 4.57
N VAL A 49 11.92 17.79 4.15
CA VAL A 49 13.07 17.20 4.84
C VAL A 49 14.22 16.97 3.89
N VAL A 50 15.40 17.48 4.24
CA VAL A 50 16.62 17.28 3.47
C VAL A 50 17.19 15.88 3.75
N VAL A 51 17.62 15.15 2.72
CA VAL A 51 18.13 13.77 2.83
C VAL A 51 19.26 13.65 3.86
N ARG A 52 20.20 14.60 3.89
CA ARG A 52 21.32 14.63 4.85
C ARG A 52 20.84 14.58 6.31
N ASP A 53 19.69 15.20 6.58
CA ASP A 53 19.15 15.28 7.94
C ASP A 53 18.56 13.94 8.38
N LEU A 54 18.37 12.98 7.47
CA LEU A 54 17.87 11.63 7.75
C LEU A 54 19.00 10.61 7.94
N ILE A 55 20.18 10.84 7.36
CA ILE A 55 21.30 9.88 7.39
C ILE A 55 21.77 9.65 8.84
N GLY A 56 22.08 8.39 9.18
CA GLY A 56 22.52 7.97 10.50
C GLY A 56 21.42 7.88 11.55
N ARG A 57 20.17 8.21 11.20
CA ARG A 57 19.02 8.07 12.08
C ARG A 57 18.49 6.65 12.08
N SER A 58 17.94 6.22 13.21
CA SER A 58 17.16 5.00 13.27
C SER A 58 15.92 5.13 12.39
N PRO A 59 15.33 4.00 11.96
CA PRO A 59 14.03 4.03 11.32
C PRO A 59 13.06 4.97 12.06
N LEU A 60 12.86 4.84 13.38
CA LEU A 60 11.79 5.58 14.09
C LEU A 60 12.01 7.09 14.02
N GLU A 61 13.25 7.51 14.15
CA GLU A 61 13.64 8.91 14.00
C GLU A 61 13.42 9.42 12.56
N VAL A 62 13.70 8.60 11.54
CA VAL A 62 13.41 8.94 10.13
C VAL A 62 11.92 9.15 9.92
N GLN A 63 11.08 8.23 10.41
CA GLN A 63 9.62 8.31 10.28
C GLN A 63 9.07 9.57 10.96
N ARG A 64 9.44 9.81 12.22
CA ARG A 64 9.04 11.02 12.96
C ARG A 64 9.46 12.30 12.25
N LYS A 65 10.67 12.31 11.67
CA LYS A 65 11.19 13.47 10.94
C LYS A 65 10.41 13.73 9.65
N LEU A 66 10.08 12.68 8.90
CA LEU A 66 9.32 12.75 7.65
C LEU A 66 7.86 13.17 7.89
N VAL A 67 7.22 12.60 8.91
CA VAL A 67 5.79 12.83 9.18
C VAL A 67 5.56 14.10 10.00
N GLY A 68 6.55 14.55 10.77
CA GLY A 68 6.41 15.73 11.64
C GLY A 68 5.48 15.51 12.84
N LEU A 69 5.15 14.25 13.16
CA LEU A 69 4.28 13.86 14.27
C LEU A 69 5.00 12.82 15.16
N ASP A 70 4.65 12.78 16.44
CA ASP A 70 5.12 11.71 17.33
C ASP A 70 4.30 10.44 17.11
N ILE A 71 4.80 9.62 16.19
CA ILE A 71 4.17 8.38 15.75
C ILE A 71 5.15 7.23 15.98
N ASP A 72 4.61 6.12 16.48
CA ASP A 72 5.32 4.85 16.65
C ASP A 72 4.54 3.72 15.96
N TRP A 73 4.43 3.82 14.64
CA TRP A 73 3.77 2.77 13.87
C TRP A 73 4.73 1.60 13.65
N PRO A 74 4.29 0.35 13.88
CA PRO A 74 5.08 -0.81 13.54
C PRO A 74 5.41 -0.77 12.06
N ARG A 75 6.70 -0.94 11.76
CA ARG A 75 7.17 -0.98 10.39
C ARG A 75 7.50 -2.37 9.94
N GLN A 76 7.34 -2.52 8.65
CA GLN A 76 7.69 -3.69 7.91
C GLN A 76 8.81 -3.32 6.96
N MET A 77 9.92 -4.05 7.04
CA MET A 77 10.98 -3.95 6.04
C MET A 77 10.56 -4.82 4.87
N ASP A 78 10.65 -4.28 3.66
CA ASP A 78 10.24 -4.99 2.45
C ASP A 78 11.26 -6.07 2.12
N PHE A 79 12.54 -5.76 2.35
CA PHE A 79 13.66 -6.59 1.98
C PHE A 79 14.83 -6.41 2.96
N GLU A 80 15.49 -7.50 3.32
CA GLU A 80 16.69 -7.47 4.16
C GLU A 80 17.76 -8.44 3.65
N LEU A 81 19.02 -8.00 3.66
CA LEU A 81 20.20 -8.78 3.22
C LEU A 81 21.29 -8.75 4.28
N ALA A 82 21.80 -9.92 4.65
CA ALA A 82 23.05 -10.07 5.39
C ALA A 82 24.26 -9.82 4.49
N THR A 83 25.16 -8.96 4.94
CA THR A 83 26.43 -8.63 4.28
C THR A 83 27.58 -8.84 5.25
N ALA A 84 28.82 -8.80 4.75
CA ALA A 84 30.01 -8.83 5.60
C ALA A 84 30.06 -7.65 6.61
N ARG A 85 29.35 -6.55 6.32
CA ARG A 85 29.30 -5.33 7.15
C ARG A 85 28.04 -5.25 8.03
N GLY A 86 27.27 -6.35 8.11
CA GLY A 86 26.02 -6.44 8.86
C GLY A 86 24.79 -6.48 7.95
N VAL A 87 23.63 -6.10 8.48
CA VAL A 87 22.35 -6.26 7.76
C VAL A 87 21.99 -4.96 7.04
N LEU A 88 21.64 -5.09 5.77
CA LEU A 88 20.96 -4.07 4.98
C LEU A 88 19.46 -4.32 5.07
N SER A 89 18.68 -3.32 5.47
CA SER A 89 17.22 -3.37 5.47
C SER A 89 16.69 -2.27 4.55
N PHE A 90 15.71 -2.60 3.73
CA PHE A 90 15.15 -1.73 2.72
C PHE A 90 13.66 -1.56 2.97
N ALA A 91 13.19 -0.33 2.87
CA ALA A 91 11.77 -0.02 3.00
C ALA A 91 11.41 1.14 2.07
N THR A 92 10.29 1.05 1.38
CA THR A 92 9.81 2.19 0.60
C THR A 92 9.45 3.36 1.51
N LEU A 93 9.58 4.58 0.99
CA LEU A 93 9.11 5.78 1.67
C LEU A 93 7.60 5.69 1.96
N GLU A 94 6.81 5.15 1.03
CA GLU A 94 5.37 4.96 1.21
C GLU A 94 5.06 4.03 2.38
N ASP A 95 5.74 2.88 2.48
CA ASP A 95 5.54 1.94 3.59
C ASP A 95 6.01 2.53 4.93
N ASN A 96 6.98 3.45 4.92
CA ASN A 96 7.36 4.20 6.13
C ASN A 96 6.30 5.24 6.55
N LEU A 97 5.52 5.75 5.60
CA LEU A 97 4.48 6.77 5.83
C LEU A 97 3.08 6.17 6.06
N ARG A 98 2.93 4.86 5.86
CA ARG A 98 1.62 4.19 5.95
C ARG A 98 1.20 3.98 7.39
N ASP A 99 0.05 4.55 7.76
CA ASP A 99 -0.63 4.27 9.01
C ASP A 99 -1.26 2.86 8.99
N PRO A 100 -0.81 1.92 9.85
CA PRO A 100 -1.38 0.58 9.92
C PRO A 100 -2.81 0.58 10.46
N GLY A 101 -3.18 1.55 11.31
CA GLY A 101 -4.55 1.76 11.76
C GLY A 101 -5.46 2.15 10.60
N ALA A 102 -5.01 3.08 9.76
CA ALA A 102 -5.72 3.47 8.54
C ALA A 102 -5.86 2.30 7.55
N ALA A 103 -4.79 1.52 7.34
CA ALA A 103 -4.82 0.35 6.47
C ALA A 103 -5.84 -0.71 6.96
N ARG A 104 -5.89 -0.96 8.28
CA ARG A 104 -6.89 -1.85 8.88
C ARG A 104 -8.31 -1.30 8.75
N PHE A 105 -8.51 -0.02 9.01
CA PHE A 105 -9.83 0.60 8.90
C PHE A 105 -10.36 0.56 7.47
N SER A 106 -9.56 0.95 6.47
CA SER A 106 -9.97 0.89 5.05
C SER A 106 -10.38 -0.52 4.60
N THR A 107 -9.78 -1.55 5.22
CA THR A 107 -10.16 -2.95 5.00
C THR A 107 -11.47 -3.29 5.71
N GLN A 108 -11.64 -2.86 6.96
CA GLN A 108 -12.84 -3.12 7.76
C GLN A 108 -14.06 -2.36 7.27
N SER A 109 -13.93 -1.08 6.87
CA SER A 109 -15.04 -0.24 6.39
C SER A 109 -15.66 -0.77 5.09
N ARG A 110 -14.91 -1.52 4.28
CA ARG A 110 -15.46 -2.27 3.13
C ARG A 110 -16.38 -3.42 3.54
N THR A 111 -16.29 -3.89 4.78
CA THR A 111 -17.01 -5.07 5.28
C THR A 111 -18.00 -4.75 6.40
N ARG A 112 -17.89 -3.58 7.05
CA ARG A 112 -18.81 -3.09 8.09
C ARG A 112 -19.08 -1.60 7.90
N THR A 113 -20.35 -1.23 7.92
CA THR A 113 -20.84 0.16 7.86
C THR A 113 -20.65 0.92 9.17
N GLU A 114 -20.33 0.23 10.28
CA GLU A 114 -20.21 0.83 11.60
C GLU A 114 -18.86 0.48 12.24
N GLY A 115 -18.09 1.52 12.57
CA GLY A 115 -16.88 1.44 13.37
C GLY A 115 -16.77 2.67 14.28
N PRO A 116 -16.01 2.59 15.38
CA PRO A 116 -15.78 3.76 16.23
C PRO A 116 -15.13 4.89 15.41
N PRO A 117 -15.37 6.16 15.76
CA PRO A 117 -14.66 7.26 15.14
C PRO A 117 -13.16 7.05 15.35
N MET A 118 -12.41 7.02 14.26
CA MET A 118 -10.95 6.93 14.29
C MET A 118 -10.39 8.11 13.52
N SER A 119 -9.36 8.73 14.10
CA SER A 119 -8.51 9.66 13.38
C SER A 119 -7.53 8.82 12.56
N MET A 120 -7.50 9.04 11.25
CA MET A 120 -6.58 8.38 10.35
C MET A 120 -5.62 9.40 9.78
N THR A 121 -4.33 9.14 9.87
CA THR A 121 -3.32 9.99 9.24
C THR A 121 -2.89 9.34 7.94
N SER A 122 -3.11 10.02 6.82
CA SER A 122 -2.63 9.61 5.51
C SER A 122 -1.48 10.51 5.11
N CYS A 123 -0.27 9.96 4.99
CA CYS A 123 0.90 10.69 4.52
C CYS A 123 1.32 10.20 3.14
N GLY A 124 1.75 11.12 2.28
CA GLY A 124 2.25 10.81 0.95
C GLY A 124 3.40 11.73 0.56
N ASN A 125 4.31 11.25 -0.29
CA ASN A 125 5.32 12.11 -0.90
C ASN A 125 4.66 12.91 -2.03
N ILE A 126 4.70 14.24 -1.95
CA ILE A 126 4.15 15.17 -2.95
C ILE A 126 5.22 15.91 -3.77
N GLY A 127 6.50 15.68 -3.47
CA GLY A 127 7.63 16.34 -4.14
C GLY A 127 7.84 15.88 -5.59
N PRO A 128 8.87 16.42 -6.30
CA PRO A 128 9.15 16.07 -7.70
C PRO A 128 9.53 14.60 -7.92
N LEU A 129 9.77 13.86 -6.84
CA LEU A 129 9.90 12.40 -6.82
C LEU A 129 8.53 11.69 -6.66
N TYR A 130 7.44 12.36 -7.07
CA TYR A 130 6.07 11.87 -6.95
C TYR A 130 5.88 10.53 -7.67
N GLY A 131 5.15 9.63 -7.02
CA GLY A 131 4.52 8.50 -7.70
C GLY A 131 5.35 7.23 -7.89
N ASN A 132 6.61 7.15 -7.44
CA ASN A 132 7.34 5.88 -7.47
C ASN A 132 8.28 5.75 -6.27
N GLY A 133 8.35 4.57 -5.66
CA GLY A 133 8.99 4.29 -4.37
C GLY A 133 10.45 4.75 -4.22
N VAL A 134 10.64 5.92 -3.60
CA VAL A 134 11.89 6.28 -2.93
C VAL A 134 12.25 5.16 -1.96
N LEU A 135 13.48 4.65 -2.06
CA LEU A 135 13.92 3.54 -1.23
C LEU A 135 14.83 4.03 -0.11
N LEU A 136 14.47 3.69 1.12
CA LEU A 136 15.27 3.93 2.31
C LEU A 136 16.09 2.67 2.58
N MET A 137 17.42 2.79 2.53
CA MET A 137 18.33 1.70 2.87
C MET A 137 18.96 1.98 4.24
N TYR A 138 18.68 1.08 5.18
CA TYR A 138 19.25 1.08 6.51
C TYR A 138 20.39 0.06 6.56
N ARG A 139 21.48 0.41 7.23
CA ARG A 139 22.56 -0.50 7.59
C ARG A 139 22.60 -0.60 9.11
N ASN A 140 22.48 -1.81 9.64
CA ASN A 140 22.51 -2.07 11.08
C ASN A 140 21.53 -1.17 11.87
N GLY A 141 20.34 -0.97 11.30
CA GLY A 141 19.29 -0.15 11.91
C GLY A 141 19.51 1.36 11.85
N LYS A 142 20.45 1.88 11.04
CA LYS A 142 20.63 3.32 10.78
C LYS A 142 20.53 3.62 9.30
N LEU A 143 19.88 4.71 8.92
CA LEU A 143 19.72 5.08 7.51
C LEU A 143 21.08 5.39 6.89
N ASP A 144 21.49 4.61 5.89
CA ASP A 144 22.79 4.72 5.23
C ASP A 144 22.67 5.50 3.92
N ARG A 145 21.61 5.21 3.14
CA ARG A 145 21.35 5.82 1.83
C ARG A 145 19.86 5.94 1.55
N VAL A 146 19.50 6.95 0.76
CA VAL A 146 18.19 7.11 0.13
C VAL A 146 18.37 7.00 -1.37
N TRP A 147 17.49 6.29 -2.05
CA TRP A 147 17.59 6.04 -3.49
C TRP A 147 16.37 6.58 -4.22
N SER A 148 16.61 7.10 -5.42
CA SER A 148 15.53 7.45 -6.34
C SER A 148 14.73 6.20 -6.71
N PRO A 149 13.42 6.34 -7.01
CA PRO A 149 12.63 5.22 -7.48
C PRO A 149 13.21 4.55 -8.73
N PRO A 150 12.94 3.25 -8.92
CA PRO A 150 13.09 2.65 -10.22
C PRO A 150 12.08 3.28 -11.21
N PRO A 151 12.48 3.58 -12.45
CA PRO A 151 11.65 4.20 -13.48
C PRO A 151 10.47 3.30 -13.92
N SER A 152 10.44 2.04 -13.52
CA SER A 152 9.40 1.06 -13.86
C SER A 152 9.11 0.10 -12.69
N GLY A 153 8.91 0.63 -11.48
CA GLY A 153 8.61 -0.19 -10.30
C GLY A 153 9.72 -1.18 -9.92
N TRP A 154 9.47 -1.99 -8.89
CA TRP A 154 10.40 -3.04 -8.45
C TRP A 154 10.45 -4.17 -9.50
N ASP A 155 11.34 -4.06 -10.48
CA ASP A 155 11.53 -5.15 -11.44
C ASP A 155 12.33 -6.29 -10.81
N SER A 156 11.68 -7.45 -10.75
CA SER A 156 12.26 -8.77 -10.44
C SER A 156 13.62 -9.06 -11.08
N SER A 157 13.90 -8.49 -12.26
CA SER A 157 15.15 -8.66 -13.01
C SER A 157 16.37 -8.08 -12.28
N VAL A 158 16.17 -7.13 -11.37
CA VAL A 158 17.27 -6.52 -10.59
C VAL A 158 17.84 -7.49 -9.56
N TYR A 159 16.98 -8.35 -9.00
CA TYR A 159 17.37 -9.29 -7.96
C TYR A 159 18.09 -10.52 -8.53
N SER A 160 17.88 -10.85 -9.80
CA SER A 160 18.37 -12.10 -10.38
C SER A 160 19.35 -11.83 -11.50
N ALA A 161 20.58 -12.33 -11.36
CA ALA A 161 21.45 -12.45 -12.54
C ALA A 161 20.82 -13.45 -13.54
N PRO A 162 21.04 -13.28 -14.87
CA PRO A 162 20.48 -14.19 -15.87
C PRO A 162 20.76 -15.66 -15.53
N GLY A 163 19.70 -16.48 -15.51
CA GLY A 163 19.80 -17.92 -15.22
C GLY A 163 19.99 -18.30 -13.74
N LYS A 164 20.06 -17.33 -12.83
CA LYS A 164 20.19 -17.55 -11.38
C LYS A 164 18.88 -17.24 -10.65
N LEU A 165 18.74 -17.79 -9.45
CA LEU A 165 17.69 -17.36 -8.53
C LEU A 165 17.99 -15.94 -7.99
N PRO A 166 16.96 -15.24 -7.46
CA PRO A 166 17.16 -13.94 -6.83
C PRO A 166 18.27 -13.99 -5.79
N LEU A 167 19.20 -13.03 -5.87
CA LEU A 167 20.29 -12.78 -4.92
C LEU A 167 21.18 -13.99 -4.65
N GLU A 168 21.23 -14.92 -5.60
CA GLU A 168 22.13 -16.07 -5.53
C GLU A 168 23.62 -15.66 -5.53
N ASP A 169 23.93 -14.44 -5.94
CA ASP A 169 25.25 -13.83 -5.83
C ASP A 169 25.38 -12.81 -4.66
N GLY A 170 24.42 -12.79 -3.74
CA GLY A 170 24.48 -12.03 -2.50
C GLY A 170 24.64 -10.53 -2.72
N GLU A 171 25.57 -9.89 -1.98
CA GLU A 171 25.81 -8.44 -2.01
C GLU A 171 26.20 -7.90 -3.40
N ALA A 172 26.69 -8.76 -4.31
CA ALA A 172 27.01 -8.35 -5.68
C ALA A 172 25.81 -7.77 -6.44
N PHE A 173 24.58 -8.04 -5.98
CA PHE A 173 23.37 -7.41 -6.51
C PHE A 173 23.40 -5.89 -6.40
N MET A 174 23.98 -5.34 -5.34
CA MET A 174 24.04 -3.89 -5.13
C MET A 174 24.80 -3.18 -6.25
N THR A 175 25.81 -3.84 -6.81
CA THR A 175 26.58 -3.34 -7.96
C THR A 175 25.74 -3.35 -9.24
N ARG A 176 24.92 -4.38 -9.46
CA ARG A 176 24.03 -4.47 -10.63
C ARG A 176 22.83 -3.55 -10.54
N TRP A 177 22.37 -3.26 -9.33
CA TRP A 177 21.22 -2.40 -9.11
C TRP A 177 21.43 -1.04 -9.78
N GLY A 178 22.68 -0.57 -9.89
CA GLY A 178 23.09 0.47 -10.85
C GLY A 178 22.44 1.83 -10.63
N ARG A 179 21.70 2.00 -9.53
CA ARG A 179 21.07 3.25 -9.16
C ARG A 179 22.11 4.19 -8.59
N LYS A 180 21.77 5.46 -8.49
CA LYS A 180 22.54 6.43 -7.73
C LYS A 180 21.75 6.77 -6.47
N PRO A 181 22.40 6.84 -5.31
CA PRO A 181 21.78 7.46 -4.15
C PRO A 181 21.32 8.88 -4.49
N LEU A 182 20.24 9.33 -3.85
CA LEU A 182 19.85 10.74 -3.89
C LEU A 182 20.98 11.59 -3.32
N ASP A 183 21.11 12.81 -3.84
CA ASP A 183 22.04 13.78 -3.29
C ASP A 183 21.63 14.13 -1.85
N ALA A 184 22.62 14.33 -0.98
CA ALA A 184 22.38 14.64 0.42
C ALA A 184 21.61 15.95 0.61
N GLN A 185 21.67 16.88 -0.34
CA GLN A 185 20.94 18.16 -0.33
C GLN A 185 19.54 18.06 -0.95
N MET A 186 19.15 16.91 -1.52
CA MET A 186 17.80 16.75 -2.06
C MET A 186 16.76 16.82 -0.95
N GLU A 187 15.62 17.39 -1.29
CA GLU A 187 14.47 17.55 -0.41
C GLU A 187 13.42 16.46 -0.70
N LEU A 188 12.87 15.90 0.37
CA LEU A 188 11.68 15.06 0.36
C LEU A 188 10.52 15.88 0.91
N THR A 189 9.46 16.03 0.10
CA THR A 189 8.27 16.78 0.49
C THR A 189 7.15 15.83 0.82
N ILE A 190 6.77 15.77 2.09
CA ILE A 190 5.73 14.88 2.61
C ILE A 190 4.50 15.72 2.94
N GLU A 191 3.34 15.32 2.41
CA GLU A 191 2.05 15.86 2.82
C GLU A 191 1.36 14.83 3.71
N CYS A 192 0.95 15.27 4.90
CA CYS A 192 0.15 14.47 5.81
C CYS A 192 -1.22 15.10 6.00
N GLN A 193 -2.26 14.31 5.78
CA GLN A 193 -3.65 14.68 5.99
C GLN A 193 -4.22 13.86 7.13
N THR A 194 -4.75 14.53 8.15
CA THR A 194 -5.51 13.84 9.20
C THR A 194 -6.99 13.88 8.86
N LEU A 195 -7.57 12.70 8.67
CA LEU A 195 -8.99 12.51 8.41
C LEU A 195 -9.70 12.11 9.70
N GLU A 196 -10.57 12.98 10.19
CA GLU A 196 -11.54 12.62 11.22
C GLU A 196 -12.75 11.95 10.56
N LEU A 197 -12.82 10.63 10.61
CA LEU A 197 -14.00 9.90 10.16
C LEU A 197 -15.12 10.08 11.20
N ARG A 198 -15.99 11.05 10.94
CA ARG A 198 -17.30 11.13 11.62
C ARG A 198 -18.12 9.89 11.26
N ARG A 199 -18.94 9.41 12.22
CA ARG A 199 -19.88 8.29 12.06
C ARG A 199 -20.51 8.33 10.67
N GLY A 200 -20.51 7.18 9.99
CA GLY A 200 -21.14 7.03 8.68
C GLY A 200 -22.61 7.47 8.70
N PRO A 201 -23.21 7.77 7.52
CA PRO A 201 -24.61 8.10 7.44
C PRO A 201 -25.45 7.03 8.15
N ARG A 202 -26.48 7.47 8.89
CA ARG A 202 -27.46 6.58 9.53
C ARG A 202 -27.90 5.51 8.53
N PRO A 203 -28.15 4.26 8.97
CA PRO A 203 -28.65 3.21 8.10
C PRO A 203 -29.77 3.78 7.23
N ARG A 204 -29.62 3.62 5.92
CA ARG A 204 -30.61 4.07 4.94
C ARG A 204 -31.92 3.41 5.35
N ALA A 205 -32.96 4.21 5.62
CA ALA A 205 -34.26 3.70 5.99
C ALA A 205 -34.65 2.57 5.02
N GLU A 206 -35.08 1.44 5.59
CA GLU A 206 -35.46 0.24 4.86
C GLU A 206 -36.30 0.63 3.65
N SER A 207 -35.72 0.51 2.45
CA SER A 207 -36.50 0.63 1.23
C SER A 207 -37.45 -0.55 1.22
N LYS A 208 -38.76 -0.27 1.23
CA LYS A 208 -39.82 -1.27 1.06
C LYS A 208 -39.43 -2.23 -0.06
N GLN A 209 -39.48 -3.52 0.26
CA GLN A 209 -39.14 -4.63 -0.63
C GLN A 209 -39.77 -4.45 -2.02
N GLU A 210 -38.92 -4.25 -3.03
CA GLU A 210 -39.26 -4.42 -4.44
C GLU A 210 -38.16 -5.24 -5.09
N PHE A 211 -38.46 -6.51 -5.36
CA PHE A 211 -37.65 -7.51 -6.08
C PHE A 211 -36.21 -7.70 -5.59
N LEU A 212 -35.58 -8.82 -5.98
CA LEU A 212 -34.18 -9.07 -5.67
C LEU A 212 -33.35 -7.92 -6.26
N SER A 213 -32.71 -7.13 -5.40
CA SER A 213 -31.83 -6.06 -5.84
C SER A 213 -30.64 -6.66 -6.60
N ALA A 214 -29.92 -5.83 -7.37
CA ALA A 214 -28.68 -6.27 -8.02
C ALA A 214 -27.67 -6.87 -7.01
N SER A 215 -27.70 -6.44 -5.75
CA SER A 215 -26.92 -7.02 -4.66
C SER A 215 -27.42 -8.39 -4.21
N ASP A 216 -28.74 -8.62 -4.19
CA ASP A 216 -29.32 -9.93 -3.85
C ASP A 216 -29.05 -10.97 -4.95
N MET A 217 -29.13 -10.55 -6.21
CA MET A 217 -28.75 -11.37 -7.37
C MET A 217 -27.25 -11.71 -7.34
N GLN A 218 -26.38 -10.78 -6.93
CA GLN A 218 -24.96 -11.05 -6.71
C GLN A 218 -24.74 -12.00 -5.53
N GLY A 219 -25.48 -11.85 -4.42
CA GLY A 219 -25.41 -12.75 -3.27
C GLY A 219 -25.80 -14.19 -3.61
N LEU A 220 -26.86 -14.36 -4.41
CA LEU A 220 -27.29 -15.67 -4.92
C LEU A 220 -26.30 -16.27 -5.93
N ALA A 221 -25.68 -15.46 -6.79
CA ALA A 221 -24.61 -15.91 -7.68
C ALA A 221 -23.35 -16.39 -6.93
N LEU A 222 -23.15 -15.92 -5.69
CA LEU A 222 -22.04 -16.33 -4.83
C LEU A 222 -22.37 -17.53 -3.92
N MET A 223 -23.61 -18.02 -3.89
CA MET A 223 -24.01 -19.15 -3.02
C MET A 223 -23.17 -20.43 -3.22
N PRO A 224 -22.78 -20.84 -4.44
CA PRO A 224 -21.88 -21.97 -4.64
C PRO A 224 -20.51 -21.79 -3.97
N PHE A 225 -20.06 -20.54 -3.80
CA PHE A 225 -18.83 -20.19 -3.09
C PHE A 225 -19.06 -20.09 -1.57
N ALA A 226 -20.27 -19.79 -1.10
CA ALA A 226 -20.59 -19.68 0.33
C ALA A 226 -20.29 -20.95 1.13
N VAL A 227 -20.29 -22.13 0.50
CA VAL A 227 -19.96 -23.42 1.13
C VAL A 227 -18.44 -23.64 1.25
N THR A 228 -17.66 -23.19 0.27
CA THR A 228 -16.19 -23.39 0.23
C THR A 228 -15.42 -22.25 0.93
N LEU A 229 -16.00 -21.05 0.97
CA LEU A 229 -15.40 -19.86 1.56
C LEU A 229 -14.99 -20.03 3.03
N PRO A 230 -15.77 -20.66 3.94
CA PRO A 230 -15.34 -20.88 5.32
C PRO A 230 -14.05 -21.71 5.42
N PHE A 231 -13.96 -22.79 4.64
CA PHE A 231 -12.77 -23.64 4.62
C PHE A 231 -11.57 -22.89 4.03
N MET A 232 -11.74 -22.21 2.90
CA MET A 232 -10.69 -21.40 2.27
C MET A 232 -10.19 -20.30 3.22
N ASN A 233 -11.10 -19.60 3.90
CA ASN A 233 -10.75 -18.56 4.87
C ASN A 233 -10.03 -19.14 6.09
N SER A 234 -10.46 -20.30 6.58
CA SER A 234 -9.76 -20.99 7.68
C SER A 234 -8.34 -21.39 7.28
N SER A 235 -8.15 -21.86 6.04
CA SER A 235 -6.82 -22.23 5.52
C SER A 235 -5.94 -21.00 5.37
N ARG A 236 -6.44 -19.92 4.76
CA ARG A 236 -5.74 -18.63 4.66
C ARG A 236 -5.33 -18.10 6.03
N ALA A 237 -6.22 -18.13 7.02
CA ALA A 237 -5.91 -17.67 8.38
C ALA A 237 -4.87 -18.55 9.08
N ARG A 238 -4.82 -19.86 8.79
CA ARG A 238 -3.75 -20.76 9.26
C ARG A 238 -2.42 -20.44 8.58
N HIS A 239 -2.39 -20.30 7.25
CA HIS A 239 -1.19 -19.94 6.50
C HIS A 239 -0.66 -18.57 6.91
N GLN A 240 -1.54 -17.59 7.11
CA GLN A 240 -1.15 -16.28 7.60
C GLN A 240 -0.45 -16.36 8.95
N ARG A 241 -1.00 -17.10 9.92
CA ARG A 241 -0.38 -17.26 11.24
C ARG A 241 0.92 -18.05 11.18
N ALA A 242 0.90 -19.22 10.55
CA ALA A 242 2.05 -20.12 10.48
C ALA A 242 3.18 -19.54 9.62
N GLY A 243 2.85 -18.97 8.46
CA GLY A 243 3.77 -18.32 7.53
C GLY A 243 4.40 -17.06 8.14
N ALA A 244 3.61 -16.19 8.76
CA ALA A 244 4.16 -15.01 9.45
C ALA A 244 5.09 -15.38 10.60
N ALA A 245 4.72 -16.37 11.42
CA ALA A 245 5.58 -16.84 12.51
C ALA A 245 6.89 -17.45 11.98
N LEU A 246 6.83 -18.23 10.90
CA LEU A 246 8.02 -18.79 10.25
C LEU A 246 8.92 -17.69 9.65
N TYR A 247 8.33 -16.73 8.95
CA TYR A 247 9.05 -15.61 8.34
C TYR A 247 9.78 -14.76 9.40
N GLN A 248 9.15 -14.51 10.55
CA GLN A 248 9.77 -13.78 11.66
C GLN A 248 10.99 -14.51 12.24
N GLN A 249 10.96 -15.85 12.30
CA GLN A 249 12.09 -16.67 12.77
C GLN A 249 13.29 -16.61 11.80
N LEU A 250 13.02 -16.53 10.51
CA LEU A 250 14.02 -16.58 9.44
C LEU A 250 14.63 -15.20 9.13
N ALA A 251 15.19 -14.54 10.14
CA ALA A 251 15.91 -13.27 9.95
C ALA A 251 17.27 -13.48 9.25
N PRO A 252 17.80 -12.50 8.50
CA PRO A 252 19.15 -12.59 7.95
C PRO A 252 20.19 -12.88 9.05
N GLY A 253 21.11 -13.80 8.77
CA GLY A 253 22.08 -14.31 9.75
C GLY A 253 21.59 -15.49 10.60
N TYR A 254 20.29 -15.81 10.57
CA TYR A 254 19.78 -17.01 11.25
C TYR A 254 20.32 -18.28 10.59
N ARG A 255 20.82 -19.21 11.40
CA ARG A 255 21.22 -20.55 10.96
C ARG A 255 20.24 -21.59 11.48
N ALA A 256 19.63 -22.34 10.58
CA ALA A 256 18.67 -23.38 10.93
C ALA A 256 19.33 -24.51 11.77
N PRO A 257 18.93 -24.73 13.04
CA PRO A 257 19.48 -25.79 13.86
C PRO A 257 19.23 -27.16 13.22
N GLY A 258 20.27 -28.00 13.13
CA GLY A 258 20.17 -29.31 12.47
C GLY A 258 20.02 -29.25 10.94
N GLY A 259 20.21 -28.08 10.34
CA GLY A 259 20.11 -27.85 8.91
C GLY A 259 18.69 -27.54 8.43
N LEU A 260 18.60 -26.91 7.27
CA LEU A 260 17.34 -26.41 6.70
C LEU A 260 16.32 -27.52 6.47
N LYS A 261 16.77 -28.69 6.01
CA LYS A 261 15.91 -29.86 5.79
C LYS A 261 15.25 -30.35 7.08
N ALA A 262 15.98 -30.34 8.20
CA ALA A 262 15.41 -30.72 9.50
C ALA A 262 14.46 -29.64 10.01
N PHE A 263 14.86 -28.37 9.89
CA PHE A 263 14.07 -27.22 10.33
C PHE A 263 12.71 -27.10 9.62
N LEU A 264 12.65 -27.45 8.33
CA LEU A 264 11.42 -27.40 7.53
C LEU A 264 10.55 -28.66 7.65
N ARG A 265 11.03 -29.72 8.32
CA ARG A 265 10.28 -30.98 8.43
C ARG A 265 8.93 -30.74 9.12
N GLY A 266 7.84 -31.13 8.45
CA GLY A 266 6.48 -30.99 8.98
C GLY A 266 5.88 -29.58 8.90
N ARG A 267 6.58 -28.61 8.28
CA ARG A 267 6.03 -27.27 8.03
C ARG A 267 5.30 -27.24 6.69
N SER A 268 4.00 -26.96 6.71
CA SER A 268 3.20 -26.80 5.50
C SER A 268 3.29 -25.37 4.94
N GLY A 269 3.01 -25.20 3.65
CA GLY A 269 3.00 -23.90 2.98
C GLY A 269 4.40 -23.31 2.75
N VAL A 270 5.43 -24.15 2.61
CA VAL A 270 6.79 -23.74 2.28
C VAL A 270 7.26 -24.53 1.07
N ASP A 271 7.54 -23.83 -0.04
CA ASP A 271 8.19 -24.41 -1.20
C ASP A 271 9.70 -24.15 -1.12
N VAL A 272 10.52 -25.12 -1.49
CA VAL A 272 11.98 -24.99 -1.54
C VAL A 272 12.44 -25.05 -2.99
N ILE A 273 13.00 -23.95 -3.48
CA ILE A 273 13.46 -23.80 -4.86
C ILE A 273 14.98 -23.78 -4.87
N LYS A 274 15.60 -24.73 -5.58
CA LYS A 274 17.06 -24.87 -5.60
C LYS A 274 17.67 -23.90 -6.61
N GLY A 275 18.72 -23.19 -6.20
CA GLY A 275 19.53 -22.37 -7.08
C GLY A 275 20.54 -23.17 -7.88
N THR A 276 21.29 -22.49 -8.74
CA THR A 276 22.38 -23.12 -9.52
C THR A 276 23.65 -23.30 -8.70
N SER A 277 23.84 -22.44 -7.69
CA SER A 277 24.99 -22.43 -6.80
C SER A 277 24.83 -23.51 -5.72
N PRO A 278 25.89 -24.28 -5.43
CA PRO A 278 25.85 -25.30 -4.39
C PRO A 278 25.36 -24.73 -3.05
N GLY A 279 24.40 -25.42 -2.44
CA GLY A 279 23.87 -25.08 -1.12
C GLY A 279 22.96 -23.85 -1.08
N TYR A 280 22.67 -23.20 -2.21
CA TYR A 280 21.73 -22.08 -2.28
C TYR A 280 20.31 -22.53 -2.60
N VAL A 281 19.35 -22.06 -1.82
CA VAL A 281 17.92 -22.27 -2.06
C VAL A 281 17.12 -21.01 -1.73
N VAL A 282 15.97 -20.88 -2.35
CA VAL A 282 14.95 -19.89 -2.02
C VAL A 282 13.76 -20.61 -1.41
N LEU A 283 13.39 -20.22 -0.21
CA LEU A 283 12.13 -20.61 0.42
C LEU A 283 11.05 -19.66 -0.04
N ARG A 284 9.94 -20.20 -0.49
CA ARG A 284 8.71 -19.46 -0.74
C ARG A 284 7.68 -19.86 0.30
N ILE A 285 7.36 -18.94 1.20
CA ILE A 285 6.51 -19.16 2.37
C ILE A 285 5.13 -18.57 2.08
N ASN A 286 4.09 -19.39 2.14
CA ASN A 286 2.71 -18.96 1.98
C ASN A 286 2.28 -18.12 3.19
N MET A 287 1.93 -16.86 2.94
CA MET A 287 1.49 -15.88 3.94
C MET A 287 -0.04 -15.79 4.03
N GLY A 288 -0.77 -16.70 3.37
CA GLY A 288 -2.22 -16.65 3.19
C GLY A 288 -2.61 -15.65 2.11
N GLY A 289 -3.88 -15.22 2.09
CA GLY A 289 -4.34 -14.13 1.23
C GLY A 289 -4.69 -12.91 2.07
N GLY A 290 -4.30 -11.71 1.61
CA GLY A 290 -4.68 -10.46 2.25
C GLY A 290 -6.21 -10.31 2.42
N PRO A 291 -6.66 -9.57 3.45
CA PRO A 291 -8.08 -9.47 3.82
C PRO A 291 -8.96 -8.80 2.74
N THR A 292 -8.35 -8.15 1.75
CA THR A 292 -9.05 -7.53 0.61
C THR A 292 -9.22 -8.48 -0.59
N ARG A 293 -8.71 -9.72 -0.52
CA ARG A 293 -8.62 -10.67 -1.64
C ARG A 293 -9.54 -11.88 -1.49
N ASN A 294 -10.74 -11.66 -0.96
CA ASN A 294 -11.69 -12.73 -0.62
C ASN A 294 -12.07 -13.63 -1.82
N LEU A 295 -12.09 -13.08 -3.03
CA LEU A 295 -12.52 -13.76 -4.26
C LEU A 295 -11.36 -14.19 -5.18
N SER A 296 -10.10 -13.89 -4.84
CA SER A 296 -8.97 -14.28 -5.68
C SER A 296 -8.21 -15.47 -5.08
N ASN A 297 -7.76 -16.40 -5.91
CA ASN A 297 -6.86 -17.49 -5.49
C ASN A 297 -5.39 -17.05 -5.37
N PHE A 298 -5.12 -15.74 -5.38
CA PHE A 298 -3.78 -15.21 -5.19
C PHE A 298 -3.42 -15.25 -3.71
N GLU A 299 -2.47 -16.12 -3.38
CA GLU A 299 -1.79 -16.14 -2.09
C GLU A 299 -0.65 -15.12 -2.12
N ASP A 300 -0.44 -14.46 -0.98
CA ASP A 300 0.72 -13.63 -0.70
C ASP A 300 1.86 -14.55 -0.23
N PHE A 301 3.09 -14.21 -0.61
CA PHE A 301 4.25 -15.03 -0.28
C PHE A 301 5.35 -14.19 0.35
N ALA A 302 6.15 -14.81 1.20
CA ALA A 302 7.42 -14.27 1.59
C ALA A 302 8.52 -15.12 0.95
N MET A 303 9.62 -14.49 0.57
CA MET A 303 10.77 -15.17 0.01
C MET A 303 11.96 -15.06 0.96
N VAL A 304 12.69 -16.17 1.14
CA VAL A 304 13.88 -16.23 2.00
C VAL A 304 14.98 -16.97 1.26
N GLY A 305 16.10 -16.30 1.02
CA GLY A 305 17.30 -16.94 0.48
C GLY A 305 18.14 -17.56 1.56
N VAL A 306 18.51 -18.82 1.38
CA VAL A 306 19.30 -19.60 2.33
C VAL A 306 20.49 -20.20 1.60
N ARG A 307 21.70 -20.02 2.16
CA ARG A 307 22.92 -20.68 1.70
C ARG A 307 23.53 -21.50 2.82
N ASN A 308 23.76 -22.79 2.58
CA ASN A 308 24.39 -23.67 3.57
C ASN A 308 23.73 -23.54 4.95
N ASP A 309 22.39 -23.59 4.97
CA ASP A 309 21.53 -23.44 6.16
C ASP A 309 21.52 -22.06 6.84
N LEU A 310 22.24 -21.07 6.31
CA LEU A 310 22.26 -19.68 6.77
C LEU A 310 21.31 -18.84 5.93
N VAL A 311 20.40 -18.11 6.58
CA VAL A 311 19.55 -17.13 5.92
C VAL A 311 20.41 -15.94 5.47
N GLU A 312 20.53 -15.75 4.16
CA GLU A 312 21.26 -14.61 3.58
C GLU A 312 20.36 -13.40 3.42
N TRP A 313 19.09 -13.60 3.01
CA TRP A 313 18.16 -12.49 2.84
C TRP A 313 16.72 -12.94 3.00
N ARG A 314 15.82 -11.97 3.18
CA ARG A 314 14.38 -12.19 3.18
C ARG A 314 13.63 -11.01 2.56
N SER A 315 12.48 -11.29 1.98
CA SER A 315 11.59 -10.30 1.37
C SER A 315 10.14 -10.64 1.69
N LEU A 316 9.33 -9.62 1.96
CA LEU A 316 7.88 -9.75 2.04
C LEU A 316 7.28 -9.35 0.70
N GLU A 317 6.42 -10.21 0.14
CA GLU A 317 5.64 -9.87 -1.05
C GLU A 317 4.17 -9.74 -0.65
N TYR A 318 3.63 -8.54 -0.85
CA TYR A 318 2.18 -8.33 -0.87
C TYR A 318 1.76 -8.15 -2.33
N GLY A 319 1.08 -9.13 -2.91
CA GLY A 319 0.59 -9.06 -4.28
C GLY A 319 1.63 -9.20 -5.42
N SER A 320 1.32 -8.62 -6.58
CA SER A 320 1.92 -8.92 -7.90
C SER A 320 3.34 -8.41 -8.14
N ALA A 321 4.00 -7.83 -7.13
CA ALA A 321 5.32 -7.20 -7.23
C ALA A 321 6.50 -8.12 -6.86
N ALA A 322 6.23 -9.40 -6.61
CA ALA A 322 7.22 -10.45 -6.37
C ALA A 322 8.35 -10.49 -7.43
N PRO A 323 9.62 -10.73 -7.05
CA PRO A 323 10.62 -11.26 -7.96
C PRO A 323 10.07 -12.52 -8.63
N ARG A 324 9.63 -12.39 -9.90
CA ARG A 324 9.08 -13.52 -10.64
C ARG A 324 10.16 -14.58 -10.77
N LEU A 325 9.99 -15.66 -10.02
CA LEU A 325 10.79 -16.86 -10.19
C LEU A 325 10.73 -17.27 -11.67
N PRO A 326 11.87 -17.59 -12.29
CA PRO A 326 11.89 -18.01 -13.68
C PRO A 326 10.95 -19.21 -13.87
N VAL A 327 10.16 -19.20 -14.95
CA VAL A 327 9.11 -20.21 -15.21
C VAL A 327 9.65 -21.65 -15.18
N LYS A 328 10.94 -21.84 -15.48
CA LYS A 328 11.63 -23.14 -15.45
C LYS A 328 11.99 -23.66 -14.04
N ALA A 329 11.88 -22.86 -12.99
CA ALA A 329 12.18 -23.27 -11.61
C ALA A 329 10.95 -23.78 -10.83
N ARG A 330 9.78 -23.88 -11.48
CA ARG A 330 8.52 -24.37 -10.87
C ARG A 330 8.25 -25.86 -11.11
N GLN A 331 9.24 -26.61 -11.59
CA GLN A 331 9.16 -28.06 -11.83
C GLN A 331 9.96 -28.82 -10.78
#